data_AF-A0A958W622-F1
#
_entry.id   AF-A0A958W622-F1
#
_cell.length_a   1.000
_cell.length_b   1.000
_cell.length_c   1.000
_cell.angle_alpha   90.00
_cell.angle_beta   90.00
_cell.angle_gamma   90.00
#
_symmetry.space_group_name_H-M   'P 1'
#
loop_
_entity.id
_entity.type
_entity.pdbx_description
1 polymer ?
#
loop_
_entity_poly.entity_id
_entity_poly.type
_entity_poly.pdbx_seq_one_letter_code
_entity_poly.pdbx_strand_id
1 'polypeptide(L)'
;MKKIVLLTGIITLVSVVSHSFAQDMEGIITYEYKTNLHRRLPPDREELKEMMPQFRTSTEQLFFNATESLYKPVIEDDLDELDNGGGMRVQIARPYFEFYLNGESKTATNKREFMGKNYLITKPMEIAPWKFSDETKVILGYECKQAYYTTEDPEQTVTAWYTDKLRPFLGPNIYYTLPGTILALDINNEEQVYEAKQIELNALKKNEMKIPKGGQETTDEEFKIIMDEQMEKMGAHGGMMIRN
;
A
#
# COMPACT_ATOMS: atom_id res chain seq x y z
N MET A 1 81.37 5.91 -16.87
CA MET A 1 80.62 6.35 -15.67
C MET A 1 79.13 6.32 -15.98
N LYS A 2 78.40 5.31 -15.48
CA LYS A 2 76.95 5.14 -15.74
C LYS A 2 76.17 6.03 -14.77
N LYS A 3 75.34 6.94 -15.27
CA LYS A 3 74.40 7.73 -14.45
C LYS A 3 73.07 7.00 -14.42
N ILE A 4 72.68 6.50 -13.25
CA ILE A 4 71.35 5.96 -12.97
C ILE A 4 70.48 7.15 -12.56
N VAL A 5 69.47 7.48 -13.36
CA VAL A 5 68.44 8.46 -13.01
C VAL A 5 67.28 7.67 -12.41
N LEU A 6 67.08 7.78 -11.10
CA LEU A 6 65.90 7.25 -10.42
C LEU A 6 64.76 8.26 -10.62
N LEU A 7 63.75 7.91 -11.42
CA LEU A 7 62.48 8.61 -11.45
C LEU A 7 61.57 8.02 -10.36
N THR A 8 61.43 8.72 -9.25
CA THR A 8 60.36 8.48 -8.28
C THR A 8 59.06 9.06 -8.82
N GLY A 9 58.26 8.21 -9.47
CA GLY A 9 56.89 8.53 -9.85
C GLY A 9 55.99 8.60 -8.62
N ILE A 10 55.47 9.77 -8.31
CA ILE A 10 54.39 9.96 -7.34
C ILE A 10 53.11 9.48 -8.01
N ILE A 11 52.60 8.32 -7.59
CA ILE A 11 51.27 7.85 -7.96
C ILE A 11 50.29 8.53 -7.01
N THR A 12 49.68 9.63 -7.45
CA THR A 12 48.49 10.21 -6.80
C THR A 12 47.29 9.33 -7.13
N LEU A 13 46.87 8.53 -6.17
CA LEU A 13 45.62 7.77 -6.20
C LEU A 13 44.46 8.76 -6.08
N VAL A 14 43.94 9.25 -7.22
CA VAL A 14 42.68 9.99 -7.26
C VAL A 14 41.56 8.98 -7.08
N SER A 15 41.12 8.79 -5.83
CA SER A 15 39.87 8.09 -5.52
C SER A 15 38.72 8.93 -6.06
N VAL A 16 38.26 8.61 -7.27
CA VAL A 16 37.01 9.11 -7.83
C VAL A 16 35.91 8.57 -6.92
N VAL A 17 35.44 9.40 -5.99
CA VAL A 17 34.21 9.16 -5.26
C VAL A 17 33.11 9.18 -6.31
N SER A 18 32.74 8.00 -6.77
CA SER A 18 31.56 7.79 -7.60
C SER A 18 30.38 8.14 -6.71
N HIS A 19 29.96 9.40 -6.75
CA HIS A 19 28.63 9.79 -6.31
C HIS A 19 27.70 9.07 -7.27
N SER A 20 27.28 7.87 -6.86
CA SER A 20 26.16 7.20 -7.48
C SER A 20 25.00 8.16 -7.25
N PHE A 21 24.65 8.94 -8.27
CA PHE A 21 23.35 9.54 -8.33
C PHE A 21 22.39 8.35 -8.37
N ALA A 22 21.92 7.91 -7.19
CA ALA A 22 20.57 7.42 -7.14
C ALA A 22 19.75 8.59 -7.67
N GLN A 23 19.33 8.51 -8.93
CA GLN A 23 18.26 9.38 -9.39
C GLN A 23 17.15 9.18 -8.38
N ASP A 24 16.76 10.26 -7.71
CA ASP A 24 15.62 10.28 -6.82
C ASP A 24 14.43 9.77 -7.62
N MET A 25 14.13 8.47 -7.48
CA MET A 25 13.09 7.83 -8.26
C MET A 25 11.76 8.41 -7.79
N GLU A 26 11.01 8.95 -8.73
CA GLU A 26 9.64 9.33 -8.53
C GLU A 26 8.75 8.69 -9.59
N GLY A 27 7.49 8.50 -9.25
CA GLY A 27 6.58 7.82 -10.13
C GLY A 27 5.25 7.43 -9.49
N ILE A 28 4.49 6.68 -10.27
CA ILE A 28 3.18 6.18 -9.93
C ILE A 28 3.16 4.67 -10.15
N ILE A 29 2.67 3.92 -9.17
CA ILE A 29 2.35 2.51 -9.32
C ILE A 29 0.83 2.36 -9.22
N THR A 30 0.21 1.83 -10.26
CA THR A 30 -1.21 1.53 -10.29
C THR A 30 -1.41 0.07 -9.92
N TYR A 31 -2.19 -0.18 -8.87
CA TYR A 31 -2.56 -1.49 -8.39
C TYR A 31 -4.02 -1.79 -8.75
N GLU A 32 -4.29 -3.03 -9.11
CA GLU A 32 -5.61 -3.61 -8.96
C GLU A 32 -5.71 -4.19 -7.55
N TYR A 33 -6.71 -3.76 -6.81
CA TYR A 33 -7.10 -4.34 -5.54
C TYR A 33 -8.31 -5.24 -5.74
N LYS A 34 -8.19 -6.53 -5.40
CA LYS A 34 -9.24 -7.54 -5.50
C LYS A 34 -9.60 -8.02 -4.11
N THR A 35 -10.89 -8.03 -3.76
CA THR A 35 -11.38 -8.58 -2.49
C THR A 35 -12.41 -9.68 -2.74
N ASN A 36 -12.31 -10.78 -1.98
CA ASN A 36 -13.29 -11.85 -1.99
C ASN A 36 -14.45 -11.49 -1.06
N LEU A 37 -15.59 -11.15 -1.66
CA LEU A 37 -16.79 -10.76 -0.92
C LEU A 37 -17.43 -11.94 -0.21
N HIS A 38 -17.42 -13.13 -0.82
CA HIS A 38 -18.01 -14.33 -0.25
C HIS A 38 -17.34 -14.76 1.06
N ARG A 39 -16.02 -14.59 1.16
CA ARG A 39 -15.24 -14.90 2.37
C ARG A 39 -15.43 -13.91 3.51
N ARG A 40 -15.96 -12.72 3.21
CA ARG A 40 -16.24 -11.66 4.19
C ARG A 40 -17.67 -11.69 4.71
N LEU A 41 -18.53 -12.55 4.16
CA LEU A 41 -19.89 -12.72 4.64
C LEU A 41 -19.89 -13.45 5.98
N PRO A 42 -20.71 -13.01 6.95
CA PRO A 42 -20.92 -13.77 8.16
C PRO A 42 -21.67 -15.08 7.86
N PRO A 43 -21.50 -16.14 8.67
CA PRO A 43 -22.06 -17.47 8.39
C PRO A 43 -23.60 -17.52 8.26
N ASP A 44 -24.30 -16.56 8.86
CA ASP A 44 -25.76 -16.43 8.82
C ASP A 44 -26.27 -15.76 7.53
N ARG A 45 -25.38 -15.33 6.63
CA ARG A 45 -25.71 -14.62 5.39
C ARG A 45 -25.17 -15.30 4.14
N GLU A 46 -24.90 -16.61 4.20
CA GLU A 46 -24.35 -17.36 3.05
C GLU A 46 -25.25 -17.35 1.81
N GLU A 47 -26.58 -17.30 2.00
CA GLU A 47 -27.57 -17.19 0.92
C GLU A 47 -27.35 -15.98 0.01
N LEU A 48 -26.70 -14.92 0.51
CA LEU A 48 -26.36 -13.75 -0.30
C LEU A 48 -25.30 -14.05 -1.36
N LYS A 49 -24.51 -15.12 -1.22
CA LYS A 49 -23.47 -15.50 -2.20
C LYS A 49 -24.05 -15.72 -3.60
N GLU A 50 -25.28 -16.21 -3.69
CA GLU A 50 -25.97 -16.41 -4.98
C GLU A 50 -26.41 -15.10 -5.64
N MET A 51 -26.57 -14.04 -4.84
CA MET A 51 -27.07 -12.74 -5.28
C MET A 51 -25.95 -11.71 -5.50
N MET A 52 -24.69 -12.07 -5.24
CA MET A 52 -23.56 -11.15 -5.31
C MET A 52 -22.34 -11.78 -5.98
N PRO A 53 -21.50 -10.98 -6.67
CA PRO A 53 -20.27 -11.50 -7.26
C PRO A 53 -19.31 -12.01 -6.18
N GLN A 54 -18.51 -13.02 -6.51
CA GLN A 54 -17.50 -13.57 -5.60
C GLN A 54 -16.40 -12.55 -5.29
N PHE A 55 -15.95 -11.83 -6.31
CA PHE A 55 -14.88 -10.86 -6.21
C PHE A 55 -15.35 -9.46 -6.60
N ARG A 56 -14.72 -8.47 -6.00
CA ARG A 56 -14.76 -7.08 -6.45
C ARG A 56 -13.35 -6.59 -6.68
N THR A 57 -13.17 -5.80 -7.72
CA THR A 57 -11.92 -5.10 -8.02
C THR A 57 -12.09 -3.60 -7.88
N SER A 58 -10.99 -2.91 -7.58
CA SER A 58 -10.85 -1.45 -7.66
C SER A 58 -9.44 -1.06 -8.05
N THR A 59 -9.29 0.10 -8.67
CA THR A 59 -8.00 0.68 -9.04
C THR A 59 -7.48 1.57 -7.92
N GLU A 60 -6.22 1.40 -7.51
CA GLU A 60 -5.57 2.18 -6.45
C GLU A 60 -4.20 2.63 -6.92
N GLN A 61 -3.74 3.80 -6.48
CA GLN A 61 -2.48 4.38 -6.93
C GLN A 61 -1.56 4.71 -5.76
N LEU A 62 -0.28 4.39 -5.96
CA LEU A 62 0.83 4.76 -5.10
C LEU A 62 1.70 5.78 -5.82
N PHE A 63 1.67 7.01 -5.34
CA PHE A 63 2.56 8.08 -5.78
C PHE A 63 3.78 8.07 -4.87
N PHE A 64 4.98 8.20 -5.41
CA PHE A 64 6.20 8.22 -4.60
C PHE A 64 7.25 9.13 -5.22
N ASN A 65 8.12 9.65 -4.36
CA ASN A 65 9.40 10.27 -4.71
C ASN A 65 10.50 9.62 -3.85
N ALA A 66 11.68 10.24 -3.72
CA ALA A 66 12.77 9.68 -2.93
C ALA A 66 12.46 9.50 -1.43
N THR A 67 11.64 10.36 -0.83
CA THR A 67 11.46 10.43 0.63
C THR A 67 10.00 10.20 1.07
N GLU A 68 9.02 10.42 0.21
CA GLU A 68 7.59 10.42 0.56
C GLU A 68 6.78 9.53 -0.38
N SER A 69 5.64 9.05 0.10
CA SER A 69 4.66 8.34 -0.73
C SER A 69 3.24 8.58 -0.28
N LEU A 70 2.30 8.53 -1.23
CA LEU A 70 0.86 8.62 -1.00
C LEU A 70 0.16 7.48 -1.72
N TYR A 71 -0.55 6.65 -0.98
CA TYR A 71 -1.44 5.61 -1.50
C TYR A 71 -2.89 6.03 -1.36
N LYS A 72 -3.70 5.91 -2.42
CA LYS A 72 -5.13 6.26 -2.39
C LYS A 72 -5.91 5.49 -3.46
N PRO A 73 -7.22 5.27 -3.28
CA PRO A 73 -8.06 4.73 -4.33
C PRO A 73 -8.18 5.72 -5.50
N VAL A 74 -8.31 5.19 -6.72
CA VAL A 74 -8.76 5.98 -7.87
C VAL A 74 -10.27 6.04 -7.79
N ILE A 75 -10.81 7.24 -7.60
CA ILE A 75 -12.24 7.48 -7.73
C ILE A 75 -12.47 7.75 -9.21
N GLU A 76 -12.95 6.73 -9.93
CA GLU A 76 -13.50 6.92 -11.26
C GLU A 76 -14.82 7.67 -11.06
N ASP A 77 -14.94 8.88 -11.61
CA ASP A 77 -16.18 9.69 -11.66
C ASP A 77 -17.21 9.07 -12.63
N ASP A 78 -17.25 7.74 -12.71
CA ASP A 78 -18.17 7.01 -13.56
C ASP A 78 -19.52 6.91 -12.84
N LEU A 79 -20.24 8.02 -12.92
CA LEU A 79 -21.69 8.02 -13.18
C LEU A 79 -21.99 7.34 -14.53
N ASP A 80 -21.43 6.16 -14.78
CA ASP A 80 -21.92 5.29 -15.82
C ASP A 80 -23.26 4.73 -15.33
N GLU A 81 -24.28 5.48 -15.72
CA GLU A 81 -25.65 5.04 -15.91
C GLU A 81 -25.68 3.70 -16.66
N LEU A 82 -25.44 2.61 -15.95
CA LEU A 82 -25.94 1.30 -16.35
C LEU A 82 -27.36 1.19 -15.80
N ASP A 83 -28.26 1.90 -16.49
CA ASP A 83 -29.67 1.54 -16.62
C ASP A 83 -29.74 0.13 -17.18
N ASN A 84 -29.98 -0.84 -16.30
CA ASN A 84 -30.67 -2.05 -16.70
C ASN A 84 -31.36 -2.68 -15.49
N GLY A 85 -32.63 -2.29 -15.31
CA GLY A 85 -33.63 -3.13 -14.65
C GLY A 85 -33.57 -3.16 -13.12
N GLY A 86 -34.27 -2.21 -12.48
CA GLY A 86 -35.15 -2.46 -11.31
C GLY A 86 -34.60 -3.16 -10.06
N GLY A 87 -33.29 -3.39 -9.94
CA GLY A 87 -32.63 -3.99 -8.79
C GLY A 87 -32.03 -2.91 -7.89
N MET A 88 -32.32 -2.98 -6.59
CA MET A 88 -31.72 -2.12 -5.58
C MET A 88 -30.20 -2.39 -5.54
N ARG A 89 -29.41 -1.63 -6.29
CA ARG A 89 -27.94 -1.69 -6.26
C ARG A 89 -27.47 -1.04 -4.97
N VAL A 90 -27.21 -1.83 -3.94
CA VAL A 90 -26.43 -1.37 -2.79
C VAL A 90 -25.00 -1.17 -3.28
N GLN A 91 -24.67 0.04 -3.75
CA GLN A 91 -23.28 0.47 -3.89
C GLN A 91 -22.69 0.52 -2.48
N ILE A 92 -22.11 -0.59 -2.03
CA ILE A 92 -21.22 -0.58 -0.87
C ILE A 92 -19.94 0.11 -1.35
N ALA A 93 -19.90 1.44 -1.37
CA ALA A 93 -18.67 2.16 -1.69
C ALA A 93 -17.61 1.79 -0.63
N ARG A 94 -16.37 1.51 -1.06
CA ARG A 94 -15.26 1.37 -0.11
C ARG A 94 -15.05 2.77 0.49
N PRO A 95 -15.02 2.93 1.83
CA PRO A 95 -14.75 4.24 2.43
C PRO A 95 -13.45 4.80 1.89
N TYR A 96 -13.44 6.09 1.58
CA TYR A 96 -12.27 6.76 1.07
C TYR A 96 -11.15 6.75 2.11
N PHE A 97 -9.91 6.56 1.65
CA PHE A 97 -8.74 6.63 2.50
C PHE A 97 -7.52 7.15 1.74
N GLU A 98 -6.58 7.73 2.49
CA GLU A 98 -5.26 8.07 2.00
C GLU A 98 -4.23 7.55 3.00
N PHE A 99 -3.19 6.87 2.53
CA PHE A 99 -2.09 6.42 3.35
C PHE A 99 -0.79 7.09 2.91
N TYR A 100 -0.22 7.90 3.78
CA TYR A 100 0.93 8.74 3.50
C TYR A 100 2.12 8.33 4.35
N LEU A 101 3.30 8.27 3.73
CA LEU A 101 4.57 8.02 4.41
C LEU A 101 5.50 9.20 4.18
N ASN A 102 6.16 9.65 5.25
CA ASN A 102 7.27 10.59 5.17
C ASN A 102 8.51 9.94 5.81
N GLY A 103 9.53 9.70 4.98
CA GLY A 103 10.77 9.06 5.38
C GLY A 103 11.74 9.96 6.16
N GLU A 104 11.59 11.28 6.06
CA GLU A 104 12.40 12.25 6.82
C GLU A 104 11.95 12.30 8.29
N SER A 105 10.64 12.46 8.52
CA SER A 105 10.03 12.43 9.86
C SER A 105 9.81 11.01 10.38
N LYS A 106 9.90 9.99 9.52
CA LYS A 106 9.62 8.58 9.82
C LYS A 106 8.19 8.37 10.35
N THR A 107 7.23 9.05 9.73
CA THR A 107 5.82 8.99 10.13
C THR A 107 4.95 8.39 9.05
N ALA A 108 3.94 7.65 9.48
CA ALA A 108 2.83 7.19 8.67
C ALA A 108 1.56 7.95 9.06
N THR A 109 0.84 8.47 8.06
CA THR A 109 -0.43 9.18 8.25
C THR A 109 -1.52 8.48 7.46
N ASN A 110 -2.55 8.01 8.16
CA ASN A 110 -3.74 7.40 7.58
C ASN A 110 -4.93 8.36 7.71
N LYS A 111 -5.46 8.81 6.58
CA LYS A 111 -6.72 9.54 6.54
C LYS A 111 -7.83 8.57 6.20
N ARG A 112 -8.84 8.45 7.06
CA ARG A 112 -9.97 7.53 6.87
C ARG A 112 -11.28 8.30 6.88
N GLU A 113 -12.17 7.98 5.95
CA GLU A 113 -13.56 8.42 5.98
C GLU A 113 -14.41 7.38 6.73
N PHE A 114 -15.24 7.87 7.65
CA PHE A 114 -16.23 7.06 8.34
C PHE A 114 -17.46 7.91 8.66
N MET A 115 -18.63 7.48 8.17
CA MET A 115 -19.93 8.14 8.39
C MET A 115 -19.99 9.62 8.00
N GLY A 116 -19.39 9.98 6.86
CA GLY A 116 -19.29 11.34 6.34
C GLY A 116 -18.25 12.20 7.07
N LYS A 117 -17.49 11.64 8.01
CA LYS A 117 -16.43 12.34 8.74
C LYS A 117 -15.07 11.80 8.35
N ASN A 118 -14.11 12.70 8.24
CA ASN A 118 -12.72 12.34 8.02
C ASN A 118 -11.98 12.31 9.36
N TYR A 119 -11.12 11.32 9.52
CA TYR A 119 -10.23 11.14 10.66
C TYR A 119 -8.79 11.08 10.14
N LEU A 120 -7.87 11.68 10.89
CA LEU A 120 -6.46 11.75 10.54
C LEU A 120 -5.63 11.11 11.66
N ILE A 121 -5.04 9.96 11.35
CA ILE A 121 -4.25 9.16 12.30
C ILE A 121 -2.79 9.26 11.88
N THR A 122 -1.95 9.88 12.71
CA THR A 122 -0.50 9.99 12.44
C THR A 122 0.28 9.28 13.53
N LYS A 123 1.19 8.39 13.12
CA LYS A 123 2.04 7.62 14.02
C LYS A 123 3.45 7.43 13.47
N PRO A 124 4.43 7.06 14.30
CA PRO A 124 5.72 6.59 13.81
C PRO A 124 5.56 5.40 12.87
N MET A 125 6.45 5.28 11.88
CA MET A 125 6.50 4.09 11.03
C MET A 125 6.87 2.85 11.87
N GLU A 126 6.14 1.76 11.65
CA GLU A 126 6.30 0.50 12.38
C GLU A 126 6.80 -0.58 11.43
N ILE A 127 7.81 -1.35 11.84
CA ILE A 127 8.38 -2.41 11.01
C ILE A 127 7.58 -3.69 11.21
N ALA A 128 6.94 -4.19 10.14
CA ALA A 128 6.28 -5.49 10.18
C ALA A 128 7.30 -6.64 10.27
N PRO A 129 6.97 -7.75 10.97
CA PRO A 129 7.89 -8.85 11.27
C PRO A 129 8.06 -9.83 10.08
N TRP A 130 8.50 -9.31 8.93
CA TRP A 130 8.68 -10.10 7.71
C TRP A 130 9.67 -11.25 7.89
N LYS A 131 9.27 -12.42 7.40
CA LYS A 131 10.13 -13.57 7.10
C LYS A 131 10.36 -13.61 5.60
N PHE A 132 11.55 -14.00 5.18
CA PHE A 132 11.92 -14.09 3.77
C PHE A 132 11.95 -15.55 3.34
N SER A 133 11.54 -15.84 2.11
CA SER A 133 11.68 -17.16 1.49
C SER A 133 12.52 -17.06 0.21
N ASP A 134 12.90 -18.21 -0.33
CA ASP A 134 13.66 -18.31 -1.58
C ASP A 134 12.78 -18.24 -2.84
N GLU A 135 11.46 -18.09 -2.66
CA GLU A 135 10.50 -17.99 -3.75
C GLU A 135 10.68 -16.67 -4.51
N THR A 136 10.69 -16.78 -5.84
CA THR A 136 10.83 -15.63 -6.74
C THR A 136 9.77 -15.66 -7.83
N LYS A 137 9.37 -14.48 -8.30
CA LYS A 137 8.51 -14.33 -9.48
C LYS A 137 8.81 -13.04 -10.22
N VAL A 138 8.44 -12.97 -11.49
CA VAL A 138 8.58 -11.74 -12.29
C VAL A 138 7.24 -11.02 -12.37
N ILE A 139 7.21 -9.74 -12.01
CA ILE A 139 6.01 -8.87 -12.08
C ILE A 139 6.38 -7.63 -12.87
N LEU A 140 5.68 -7.34 -13.97
CA LEU A 140 5.95 -6.18 -14.83
C LEU A 140 7.43 -6.07 -15.27
N GLY A 141 8.10 -7.22 -15.45
CA GLY A 141 9.52 -7.28 -15.83
C GLY A 141 10.51 -7.14 -14.66
N TYR A 142 10.03 -6.96 -13.43
CA TYR A 142 10.86 -6.90 -12.22
C TYR A 142 10.95 -8.26 -11.54
N GLU A 143 12.16 -8.70 -11.25
CA GLU A 143 12.40 -9.85 -10.37
C GLU A 143 11.99 -9.49 -8.95
N CYS A 144 11.06 -10.28 -8.40
CA CYS A 144 10.49 -10.10 -7.08
C CYS A 144 10.82 -11.29 -6.19
N LYS A 145 11.18 -11.00 -4.94
CA LYS A 145 11.40 -11.98 -3.86
C LYS A 145 10.16 -12.02 -2.97
N GLN A 146 9.87 -13.19 -2.42
CA GLN A 146 8.76 -13.34 -1.50
C GLN A 146 9.16 -13.02 -0.05
N ALA A 147 8.26 -12.38 0.67
CA ALA A 147 8.30 -12.25 2.12
C ALA A 147 6.90 -12.46 2.70
N TYR A 148 6.81 -12.93 3.94
CA TYR A 148 5.52 -13.20 4.58
C TYR A 148 5.58 -13.03 6.10
N TYR A 149 4.42 -12.83 6.72
CA TYR A 149 4.25 -12.95 8.16
C TYR A 149 2.84 -13.39 8.51
N THR A 150 2.65 -13.87 9.73
CA THR A 150 1.34 -14.25 10.28
C THR A 150 1.14 -13.56 11.62
N THR A 151 -0.03 -12.97 11.84
CA THR A 151 -0.49 -12.48 13.15
C THR A 151 -1.43 -13.51 13.79
N GLU A 152 -1.57 -13.49 15.11
CA GLU A 152 -2.38 -14.48 15.84
C GLU A 152 -3.77 -13.94 16.23
N ASP A 153 -3.91 -12.63 16.46
CA ASP A 153 -5.18 -12.01 16.85
C ASP A 153 -5.40 -10.63 16.18
N PRO A 154 -6.22 -10.55 15.12
CA PRO A 154 -6.82 -11.68 14.41
C PRO A 154 -5.75 -12.52 13.68
N GLU A 155 -6.05 -13.80 13.46
CA GLU A 155 -5.23 -14.62 12.56
C GLU A 155 -5.27 -14.02 11.14
N GLN A 156 -4.12 -13.55 10.69
CA GLN A 156 -3.94 -12.97 9.36
C GLN A 156 -2.60 -13.40 8.80
N THR A 157 -2.60 -13.98 7.60
CA THR A 157 -1.37 -14.31 6.87
C THR A 157 -1.20 -13.32 5.73
N VAL A 158 -0.03 -12.69 5.66
CA VAL A 158 0.30 -11.70 4.65
C VAL A 158 1.50 -12.21 3.87
N THR A 159 1.36 -12.33 2.55
CA THR A 159 2.42 -12.71 1.63
C THR A 159 2.64 -11.58 0.63
N ALA A 160 3.86 -11.05 0.60
CA ALA A 160 4.29 -9.98 -0.29
C ALA A 160 5.31 -10.49 -1.30
N TRP A 161 5.31 -9.87 -2.48
CA TRP A 161 6.33 -10.04 -3.51
C TRP A 161 6.90 -8.68 -3.83
N TYR A 162 8.19 -8.49 -3.56
CA TYR A 162 8.84 -7.17 -3.63
C TYR A 162 10.11 -7.20 -4.47
N THR A 163 10.45 -6.07 -5.08
CA THR A 163 11.66 -5.90 -5.89
C THR A 163 12.62 -4.88 -5.27
N ASP A 164 13.92 -5.16 -5.35
CA ASP A 164 15.00 -4.25 -4.93
C ASP A 164 15.42 -3.24 -6.01
N LYS A 165 14.77 -3.27 -7.17
CA LYS A 165 15.06 -2.37 -8.30
C LYS A 165 14.37 -1.01 -8.21
N LEU A 166 13.41 -0.88 -7.29
CA LEU A 166 12.67 0.35 -7.01
C LEU A 166 12.95 0.80 -5.57
N ARG A 167 12.38 1.94 -5.17
CA ARG A 167 12.60 2.54 -3.86
C ARG A 167 12.27 1.55 -2.71
N PRO A 168 13.11 1.45 -1.67
CA PRO A 168 12.79 0.66 -0.49
C PRO A 168 11.66 1.31 0.31
N PHE A 169 11.05 0.50 1.17
CA PHE A 169 9.98 0.91 2.06
C PHE A 169 8.72 1.44 1.35
N LEU A 170 8.32 0.78 0.26
CA LEU A 170 7.23 1.22 -0.59
C LEU A 170 6.28 0.05 -0.88
N GLY A 171 4.98 0.30 -0.88
CA GLY A 171 3.97 -0.72 -1.19
C GLY A 171 2.54 -0.23 -1.03
N PRO A 172 1.56 -1.10 -1.32
CA PRO A 172 0.14 -0.76 -1.25
C PRO A 172 -0.34 -0.66 0.20
N ASN A 173 -1.24 0.28 0.46
CA ASN A 173 -1.90 0.46 1.76
C ASN A 173 -0.87 0.59 2.90
N ILE A 174 -1.09 -0.06 4.04
CA ILE A 174 -0.20 -0.05 5.21
C ILE A 174 1.03 -0.95 5.07
N TYR A 175 1.25 -1.59 3.91
CA TYR A 175 2.33 -2.56 3.72
C TYR A 175 3.51 -1.90 3.00
N TYR A 176 4.51 -1.48 3.76
CA TYR A 176 5.62 -0.67 3.24
C TYR A 176 6.97 -0.98 3.87
N THR A 177 7.16 -2.03 4.66
CA THR A 177 8.37 -2.17 5.50
C THR A 177 9.43 -3.10 4.94
N LEU A 178 9.29 -3.51 3.68
CA LEU A 178 10.26 -4.38 2.99
C LEU A 178 11.43 -3.58 2.41
N PRO A 179 12.61 -4.22 2.25
CA PRO A 179 13.79 -3.61 1.63
C PRO A 179 13.64 -3.55 0.09
N GLY A 180 12.55 -2.97 -0.37
CA GLY A 180 12.19 -2.80 -1.77
C GLY A 180 10.75 -2.32 -1.92
N THR A 181 10.24 -2.34 -3.14
CA THR A 181 8.85 -2.01 -3.45
C THR A 181 8.01 -3.27 -3.57
N ILE A 182 6.90 -3.35 -2.83
CA ILE A 182 5.93 -4.45 -2.93
C ILE A 182 5.12 -4.29 -4.22
N LEU A 183 5.23 -5.25 -5.13
CA LEU A 183 4.49 -5.24 -6.41
C LEU A 183 3.28 -6.19 -6.40
N ALA A 184 3.24 -7.15 -5.48
CA ALA A 184 2.03 -7.90 -5.20
C ALA A 184 1.91 -8.25 -3.72
N LEU A 185 0.68 -8.31 -3.23
CA LEU A 185 0.35 -8.67 -1.86
C LEU A 185 -0.87 -9.61 -1.88
N ASP A 186 -0.80 -10.68 -1.10
CA ASP A 186 -1.91 -11.60 -0.84
C ASP A 186 -2.13 -11.67 0.67
N ILE A 187 -3.36 -11.40 1.10
CA ILE A 187 -3.78 -11.49 2.47
C ILE A 187 -4.80 -12.62 2.57
N ASN A 188 -4.54 -13.53 3.50
CA ASN A 188 -5.38 -14.68 3.85
C ASN A 188 -5.72 -15.59 2.67
N ASN A 189 -4.80 -15.84 1.74
CA ASN A 189 -4.98 -16.74 0.60
C ASN A 189 -6.14 -16.26 -0.30
N GLU A 190 -5.93 -15.16 -1.01
CA GLU A 190 -6.87 -14.53 -1.95
C GLU A 190 -8.11 -13.87 -1.33
N GLU A 191 -8.12 -13.61 -0.02
CA GLU A 191 -9.19 -12.81 0.60
C GLU A 191 -9.09 -11.35 0.17
N GLN A 192 -7.86 -10.84 0.14
CA GLN A 192 -7.50 -9.55 -0.41
C GLN A 192 -6.20 -9.68 -1.20
N VAL A 193 -6.18 -9.19 -2.43
CA VAL A 193 -5.03 -9.26 -3.33
C VAL A 193 -4.77 -7.89 -3.89
N TYR A 194 -3.52 -7.44 -3.83
CA TYR A 194 -3.02 -6.26 -4.50
C TYR A 194 -2.05 -6.71 -5.58
N GLU A 195 -2.22 -6.23 -6.81
CA GLU A 195 -1.31 -6.55 -7.91
C GLU A 195 -1.00 -5.28 -8.71
N ALA A 196 0.28 -4.93 -8.81
CA ALA A 196 0.73 -3.83 -9.65
C ALA A 196 0.43 -4.17 -11.12
N LYS A 197 -0.34 -3.30 -11.78
CA LYS A 197 -0.68 -3.43 -13.21
C LYS A 197 0.13 -2.47 -14.08
N GLN A 198 0.62 -1.37 -13.52
CA GLN A 198 1.39 -0.37 -14.24
C GLN A 198 2.38 0.33 -13.31
N ILE A 199 3.57 0.62 -13.82
CA ILE A 199 4.61 1.42 -13.15
C ILE A 199 5.04 2.50 -14.12
N GLU A 200 4.93 3.76 -13.70
CA GLU A 200 5.34 4.93 -14.47
C GLU A 200 6.42 5.69 -13.69
N LEU A 201 7.66 5.69 -14.20
CA LEU A 201 8.81 6.35 -13.59
C LEU A 201 9.05 7.72 -14.24
N ASN A 202 8.10 8.63 -14.02
CA ASN A 202 8.12 9.99 -14.55
C ASN A 202 7.97 10.99 -13.42
N ALA A 203 8.37 12.24 -13.70
CA ALA A 203 8.18 13.31 -12.74
C ALA A 203 6.72 13.51 -12.37
N LEU A 204 6.45 13.62 -11.06
CA LEU A 204 5.09 13.80 -10.58
C LEU A 204 4.58 15.19 -10.95
N LYS A 205 3.34 15.25 -11.42
CA LYS A 205 2.70 16.54 -11.69
C LYS A 205 2.40 17.24 -10.37
N LYS A 206 2.39 18.57 -10.43
CA LYS A 206 1.96 19.41 -9.32
C LYS A 206 0.57 18.94 -8.86
N ASN A 207 0.42 18.67 -7.57
CA ASN A 207 -0.81 18.22 -6.88
C ASN A 207 -1.12 16.72 -6.91
N GLU A 208 -0.33 15.86 -7.56
CA GLU A 208 -0.58 14.41 -7.56
C GLU A 208 -0.32 13.78 -6.18
N MET A 209 0.76 14.23 -5.52
CA MET A 209 1.10 13.87 -4.15
C MET A 209 0.84 15.06 -3.21
N LYS A 210 -0.26 15.00 -2.46
CA LYS A 210 -0.57 15.97 -1.40
C LYS A 210 -0.55 15.28 -0.06
N ILE A 211 0.11 15.90 0.91
CA ILE A 211 0.05 15.47 2.31
C ILE A 211 -1.42 15.49 2.74
N PRO A 212 -1.95 14.38 3.29
CA PRO A 212 -3.30 14.33 3.82
C PRO A 212 -3.47 15.40 4.90
N LYS A 213 -4.53 16.21 4.76
CA LYS A 213 -4.91 17.25 5.72
C LYS A 213 -6.41 17.23 5.95
N GLY A 214 -6.81 17.79 7.08
CA GLY A 214 -8.20 17.91 7.50
C GLY A 214 -8.79 16.60 8.03
N GLY A 215 -9.86 16.74 8.79
CA GLY A 215 -10.42 15.66 9.60
C GLY A 215 -10.10 15.84 11.09
N GLN A 216 -10.74 15.01 11.91
CA GLN A 216 -10.47 14.94 13.34
C GLN A 216 -9.16 14.15 13.57
N GLU A 217 -8.17 14.77 14.20
CA GLU A 217 -6.98 14.07 14.67
C GLU A 217 -7.35 13.05 15.75
N THR A 218 -6.83 11.83 15.64
CA THR A 218 -7.14 10.72 16.55
C THR A 218 -6.09 9.62 16.46
N THR A 219 -6.15 8.62 17.35
CA THR A 219 -5.29 7.42 17.30
C THR A 219 -6.00 6.22 16.65
N ASP A 220 -5.26 5.16 16.34
CA ASP A 220 -5.85 3.91 15.83
C ASP A 220 -6.85 3.32 16.86
N GLU A 221 -6.54 3.38 18.15
CA GLU A 221 -7.39 2.88 19.24
C GLU A 221 -8.67 3.72 19.40
N GLU A 222 -8.52 5.05 19.43
CA GLU A 222 -9.67 5.96 19.53
C GLU A 222 -10.58 5.84 18.31
N PHE A 223 -9.99 5.76 17.11
CA PHE A 223 -10.75 5.56 15.87
C PHE A 223 -11.51 4.24 15.90
N LYS A 224 -10.89 3.16 16.38
CA LYS A 224 -11.57 1.87 16.58
C LYS A 224 -12.75 1.98 17.55
N ILE A 225 -12.57 2.64 18.69
CA ILE A 225 -13.66 2.88 19.67
C ILE A 225 -14.82 3.65 19.01
N ILE A 226 -14.50 4.72 18.26
CA ILE A 226 -15.50 5.50 17.53
C ILE A 226 -16.28 4.63 16.55
N MET A 227 -15.58 3.77 15.80
CA MET A 227 -16.23 2.85 14.88
C MET A 227 -17.13 1.85 15.59
N ASP A 228 -16.63 1.20 16.63
CA ASP A 228 -17.35 0.16 17.39
C ASP A 228 -18.63 0.75 18.02
N GLU A 229 -18.55 1.92 18.67
CA GLU A 229 -19.71 2.60 19.26
C GLU A 229 -20.77 2.99 18.23
N GLN A 230 -20.36 3.45 17.04
CA GLN A 230 -21.29 3.85 15.98
C GLN A 230 -21.96 2.64 15.34
N MET A 231 -21.22 1.54 15.15
CA MET A 231 -21.76 0.28 14.66
C MET A 231 -22.78 -0.31 15.64
N GLU A 232 -22.49 -0.27 16.94
CA GLU A 232 -23.41 -0.70 18.00
C GLU A 232 -24.70 0.14 17.99
N LYS A 233 -24.59 1.48 17.88
CA LYS A 233 -25.75 2.38 17.78
C LYS A 233 -26.64 2.12 16.57
N MET A 234 -26.08 1.65 15.46
CA MET A 234 -26.82 1.27 14.27
C MET A 234 -27.45 -0.13 14.36
N GLY A 235 -27.34 -0.81 15.50
CA GLY A 235 -27.93 -2.13 15.72
C GLY A 235 -27.15 -3.27 15.07
N ALA A 236 -25.90 -3.05 14.65
CA ALA A 236 -25.01 -4.11 14.19
C ALA A 236 -24.48 -4.89 15.42
N HIS A 237 -25.31 -5.75 16.00
CA HIS A 237 -24.87 -6.70 17.03
C HIS A 237 -24.02 -7.80 16.37
N GLY A 238 -22.69 -7.70 16.52
CA GLY A 238 -21.75 -8.80 16.32
C GLY A 238 -21.38 -9.12 14.87
N GLY A 239 -20.09 -8.97 14.54
CA GLY A 239 -19.46 -9.80 13.49
C GLY A 239 -18.75 -9.09 12.35
N MET A 240 -18.92 -7.78 12.12
CA MET A 240 -18.02 -7.06 11.19
C MET A 240 -16.80 -6.55 11.93
N MET A 241 -15.88 -7.46 12.28
CA MET A 241 -14.50 -7.06 12.55
C MET A 241 -13.96 -6.44 11.26
N ILE A 242 -13.80 -5.12 11.25
CA ILE A 242 -13.05 -4.44 10.19
C ILE A 242 -11.58 -4.81 10.41
N ARG A 243 -11.20 -5.93 9.79
CA ARG A 243 -9.80 -6.33 9.65
C ARG A 243 -9.14 -5.30 8.71
N ASN A 244 -8.19 -4.54 9.26
CA ASN A 244 -7.41 -3.55 8.54
C ASN A 244 -6.56 -4.19 7.43
#